data_AF-A0A7X8VRA8-F1
#
_entry.id   AF-A0A7X8VRA8-F1
#
_cell.length_a   1.000
_cell.length_b   1.000
_cell.length_c   1.000
_cell.angle_alpha   90.00
_cell.angle_beta   90.00
_cell.angle_gamma   90.00
#
_symmetry.space_group_name_H-M   'P 1'
#
loop_
_entity.id
_entity.type
_entity.pdbx_description
1 polymer ?
#
loop_
_entity_poly.entity_id
_entity_poly.type
_entity_poly.pdbx_seq_one_letter_code
_entity_poly.pdbx_strand_id
1 'polypeptide(L)'
;MTPEQNLIQQLSKILENRQLDNQALLEELAEQYAELCSLVNTRLQRSAEYLHKGLLSEAVYEAHSAPNLLELAALVQFEHAKRWAVVCDDLGLRKPPLLHTETLEELRQACTQEKGLQPLLREFRRLVYQGLQAEAIPVLRKIRQADPDNSSWQSNLQTFEEADLPNWLEKAQLALQQDDLAQLRQVYAELSHPQRVVPAPPEILRRLNRALQAEKAAELKLEGENLLRRLQEAMQKQDLASLSRLLPRGQDLEGEEAFYQQPEGWAQCLQEAEELLASKKQELAQQAEFERQLNEFRSAFNTESLKPAELRQAWQELQAEPGRLPEGLQEQVETRLLEMNRRQERQKNLRRLAISVFSALVLLFLALLGYGWQQKRQLLSVLKELKDDYEQARFQEMQDKLDNLKRYRPRIYNQAQLQSMEHKLKSALSEQGERSRNAEELLASLDELRRSRYMRDEAEIRSLLDSAEAMLLTESEKRRLNSWKEAWANWRESQRRESNAVLQRVCTQFRSARSSMSALNLAGFEAERKTLGELRLLFESALPHLNRAEQT
;
A
#
# COMPACT_ATOMS: atom_id res chain seq x y z
N MET A 1 -38.85 57.13 31.83
CA MET A 1 -37.67 56.25 31.93
C MET A 1 -37.76 55.51 33.25
N THR A 2 -37.53 54.20 33.24
CA THR A 2 -37.55 53.40 34.47
C THR A 2 -36.27 53.66 35.28
N PRO A 3 -36.25 53.44 36.61
CA PRO A 3 -35.05 53.66 37.41
C PRO A 3 -33.84 52.84 36.90
N GLU A 4 -34.08 51.64 36.36
CA GLU A 4 -33.04 50.78 35.78
C GLU A 4 -32.45 51.39 34.51
N GLN A 5 -33.26 52.01 33.64
CA GLN A 5 -32.78 52.71 32.45
C GLN A 5 -31.90 53.92 32.81
N ASN A 6 -32.28 54.66 33.85
CA ASN A 6 -31.50 55.81 34.32
C ASN A 6 -30.13 55.36 34.85
N LEU A 7 -30.07 54.27 35.62
CA LEU A 7 -28.82 53.68 36.12
C LEU A 7 -27.87 53.31 34.97
N ILE A 8 -28.36 52.59 33.95
CA ILE A 8 -27.53 52.17 32.80
C ILE A 8 -27.06 53.37 31.97
N GLN A 9 -27.89 54.40 31.81
CA GLN A 9 -27.48 55.64 31.14
C GLN A 9 -26.40 56.41 31.93
N GLN A 10 -26.50 56.48 33.26
CA GLN A 10 -25.49 57.12 34.09
C GLN A 10 -24.14 56.39 33.99
N LEU A 11 -24.15 55.06 34.08
CA LEU A 11 -22.96 54.22 33.89
C LEU A 11 -22.33 54.42 32.51
N SER A 12 -23.15 54.41 31.45
CA SER A 12 -22.67 54.61 30.08
C SER A 12 -22.02 55.98 29.91
N LYS A 13 -22.64 57.03 30.45
CA LYS A 13 -22.12 58.41 30.40
C LYS A 13 -20.79 58.57 31.16
N ILE A 14 -20.64 57.92 32.32
CA ILE A 14 -19.39 57.95 33.10
C ILE A 14 -18.26 57.27 32.33
N LEU A 15 -18.54 56.13 31.70
CA LEU A 15 -17.56 55.37 30.92
C LEU A 15 -17.15 56.11 29.63
N GLU A 16 -18.09 56.73 28.94
CA GLU A 16 -17.82 57.51 27.72
C GLU A 16 -16.99 58.76 28.00
N ASN A 17 -17.30 59.48 29.09
CA ASN A 17 -16.60 60.70 29.48
C ASN A 17 -15.33 60.43 30.31
N ARG A 18 -15.03 59.18 30.64
CA ARG A 18 -13.88 58.75 31.48
C ARG A 18 -13.81 59.47 32.84
N GLN A 19 -14.96 59.76 33.43
CA GLN A 19 -15.07 60.49 34.69
C GLN A 19 -14.95 59.55 35.90
N LEU A 20 -13.73 59.06 36.18
CA LEU A 20 -13.48 58.05 37.23
C LEU A 20 -13.02 58.66 38.57
N ASP A 21 -13.04 59.98 38.73
CA ASP A 21 -12.43 60.66 39.88
C ASP A 21 -13.30 60.63 41.16
N ASN A 22 -14.61 60.35 41.04
CA ASN A 22 -15.53 60.33 42.18
C ASN A 22 -15.81 58.91 42.66
N GLN A 23 -14.98 58.43 43.59
CA GLN A 23 -15.04 57.05 44.09
C GLN A 23 -16.39 56.72 44.78
N ALA A 24 -16.97 57.63 45.57
CA ALA A 24 -18.22 57.37 46.29
C ALA A 24 -19.41 57.15 45.33
N LEU A 25 -19.49 57.92 44.24
CA LEU A 25 -20.51 57.73 43.20
C LEU A 25 -20.30 56.41 42.44
N LEU A 26 -19.06 56.02 42.17
CA LEU A 26 -18.75 54.75 41.49
C LEU A 26 -19.11 53.54 42.35
N GLU A 27 -18.85 53.61 43.65
CA GLU A 27 -19.25 52.57 44.62
C GLU A 27 -20.77 52.39 44.65
N GLU A 28 -21.53 53.49 44.73
CA GLU A 28 -23.00 53.46 44.71
C GLU A 28 -23.54 52.85 43.40
N LEU A 29 -23.02 53.28 42.25
CA LEU A 29 -23.45 52.76 40.95
C LEU A 29 -23.06 51.30 40.73
N ALA A 30 -21.89 50.87 41.24
CA ALA A 30 -21.45 49.48 41.19
C ALA A 30 -22.37 48.59 42.03
N GLU A 31 -22.77 49.05 43.21
CA GLU A 31 -23.73 48.36 44.06
C GLU A 31 -25.10 48.21 43.40
N GLN A 32 -25.68 49.32 42.92
CA GLN A 32 -26.99 49.31 42.25
C GLN A 32 -26.99 48.42 41.00
N TYR A 33 -25.91 48.44 40.21
CA TYR A 33 -25.79 47.59 39.04
C TYR A 33 -25.62 46.11 39.40
N ALA A 34 -24.79 45.78 40.39
CA ALA A 34 -24.62 44.41 40.85
C ALA A 34 -25.92 43.83 41.44
N GLU A 35 -26.72 44.64 42.14
CA GLU A 35 -28.04 44.25 42.62
C GLU A 35 -29.03 44.01 41.48
N LEU A 36 -29.05 44.88 40.47
CA LEU A 36 -29.87 44.69 39.28
C LEU A 36 -29.52 43.38 38.54
N CYS A 37 -28.23 43.09 38.34
CA CYS A 37 -27.78 41.81 37.76
C CYS A 37 -28.23 40.61 38.61
N SER A 38 -28.12 40.72 39.95
CA SER A 38 -28.53 39.66 40.88
C SER A 38 -30.04 39.40 40.83
N LEU A 39 -30.83 40.46 40.73
CA LEU A 39 -32.29 40.38 40.57
C LEU A 39 -32.67 39.66 39.28
N VAL A 40 -32.05 40.04 38.16
CA VAL A 40 -32.30 39.38 36.87
C VAL A 40 -31.94 37.90 36.94
N ASN A 41 -30.76 37.54 37.49
CA ASN A 41 -30.36 36.15 37.64
C ASN A 41 -31.30 35.33 38.52
N THR A 42 -31.79 35.91 39.62
CA THR A 42 -32.74 35.24 40.52
C THR A 42 -34.05 34.91 39.80
N ARG A 43 -34.55 35.83 38.97
CA ARG A 43 -35.78 35.61 38.20
C ARG A 43 -35.57 34.65 37.03
N LEU A 44 -34.39 34.68 36.39
CA LEU A 44 -34.01 33.67 35.40
C LEU A 44 -33.98 32.28 36.02
N GLN A 45 -33.37 32.11 37.21
CA GLN A 45 -33.36 30.84 37.91
C GLN A 45 -34.77 30.33 38.24
N ARG A 46 -35.66 31.18 38.73
CA ARG A 46 -37.07 30.81 38.95
C ARG A 46 -37.76 30.37 37.66
N SER A 47 -37.51 31.07 36.57
CA SER A 47 -38.05 30.71 35.25
C SER A 47 -37.51 29.36 34.79
N ALA A 48 -36.22 29.07 35.00
CA ALA A 48 -35.62 27.76 34.74
C ALA A 48 -36.28 26.65 35.56
N GLU A 49 -36.54 26.88 36.85
CA GLU A 49 -37.24 25.91 37.70
C GLU A 49 -38.64 25.57 37.18
N TYR A 50 -39.38 26.56 36.66
CA TYR A 50 -40.67 26.31 36.03
C TYR A 50 -40.53 25.49 34.74
N LEU A 51 -39.56 25.83 33.88
CA LEU A 51 -39.29 25.07 32.66
C LEU A 51 -38.89 23.62 32.96
N HIS A 52 -38.02 23.39 33.95
CA HIS A 52 -37.64 22.04 34.40
C HIS A 52 -38.83 21.24 34.95
N LYS A 53 -39.85 21.90 35.51
CA LYS A 53 -41.09 21.27 35.98
C LYS A 53 -42.14 21.09 34.87
N GLY A 54 -41.85 21.51 33.62
CA GLY A 54 -42.83 21.49 32.52
C GLY A 54 -43.92 22.57 32.63
N LEU A 55 -43.72 23.58 33.48
CA LEU A 55 -44.66 24.67 33.73
C LEU A 55 -44.38 25.85 32.80
N LEU A 56 -44.64 25.64 31.50
CA LEU A 56 -44.32 26.59 30.43
C LEU A 56 -45.03 27.94 30.64
N SER A 57 -46.32 27.93 30.97
CA SER A 57 -47.09 29.17 31.15
C SER A 57 -46.63 29.98 32.36
N GLU A 58 -46.20 29.31 33.44
CA GLU A 58 -45.68 29.93 34.66
C GLU A 58 -44.32 30.59 34.40
N ALA A 59 -43.44 29.94 33.64
CA ALA A 59 -42.16 30.51 33.22
C ALA A 59 -42.36 31.77 32.36
N VAL A 60 -43.28 31.72 31.39
CA VAL A 60 -43.55 32.87 30.53
C VAL A 60 -44.27 33.98 31.29
N TYR A 61 -45.14 33.65 32.24
CA TYR A 61 -45.75 34.64 33.13
C TYR A 61 -44.69 35.36 33.98
N GLU A 62 -43.73 34.63 34.56
CA GLU A 62 -42.60 35.23 35.31
C GLU A 62 -41.77 36.15 34.40
N ALA A 63 -41.56 35.79 33.13
CA ALA A 63 -40.83 36.61 32.16
C ALA A 63 -41.53 37.96 31.88
N HIS A 64 -42.85 37.95 31.77
CA HIS A 64 -43.65 39.15 31.45
C HIS A 64 -44.07 39.95 32.71
N SER A 65 -43.93 39.36 33.89
CA SER A 65 -44.22 40.04 35.16
C SER A 65 -43.38 41.31 35.30
N ALA A 66 -44.00 42.40 35.72
CA ALA A 66 -43.34 43.70 35.80
C ALA A 66 -42.28 43.73 36.91
N PRO A 67 -41.10 44.34 36.67
CA PRO A 67 -40.58 44.82 35.38
C PRO A 67 -40.25 43.66 34.41
N ASN A 68 -40.50 43.81 33.10
CA ASN A 68 -40.32 42.71 32.13
C ASN A 68 -38.88 42.16 32.19
N LEU A 69 -38.75 40.85 32.43
CA LEU A 69 -37.46 40.21 32.66
C LEU A 69 -36.57 40.22 31.43
N LEU A 70 -37.15 40.03 30.24
CA LEU A 70 -36.41 40.02 28.98
C LEU A 70 -35.89 41.42 28.65
N GLU A 71 -36.67 42.46 28.95
CA GLU A 71 -36.25 43.86 28.82
C GLU A 71 -35.14 44.19 29.82
N LEU A 72 -35.28 43.80 31.09
CA LEU A 72 -34.25 43.98 32.11
C LEU A 72 -32.95 43.26 31.74
N ALA A 73 -33.02 42.02 31.28
CA ALA A 73 -31.86 41.26 30.86
C ALA A 73 -31.15 41.91 29.67
N ALA A 74 -31.89 42.55 28.76
CA ALA A 74 -31.30 43.34 27.68
C ALA A 74 -30.65 44.62 28.19
N LEU A 75 -31.27 45.32 29.16
CA LEU A 75 -30.71 46.54 29.76
C LEU A 75 -29.39 46.29 30.50
N VAL A 76 -29.30 45.19 31.24
CA VAL A 76 -28.08 44.81 31.96
C VAL A 76 -26.94 44.43 31.01
N GLN A 77 -27.25 43.97 29.80
CA GLN A 77 -26.24 43.60 28.78
C GLN A 77 -25.85 44.77 27.85
N PHE A 78 -25.92 46.01 28.34
CA PHE A 78 -25.57 47.18 27.55
C PHE A 78 -24.12 47.17 27.02
N GLU A 79 -23.85 47.95 25.98
CA GLU A 79 -22.59 47.93 25.22
C GLU A 79 -21.33 48.04 26.09
N HIS A 80 -21.37 48.92 27.10
CA HIS A 80 -20.22 49.18 27.97
C HIS A 80 -20.16 48.28 29.22
N ALA A 81 -21.04 47.28 29.38
CA ALA A 81 -21.08 46.40 30.56
C ALA A 81 -19.74 45.69 30.83
N LYS A 82 -19.05 45.22 29.78
CA LYS A 82 -17.72 44.60 29.93
C LYS A 82 -16.66 45.59 30.39
N ARG A 83 -16.72 46.83 29.88
CA ARG A 83 -15.81 47.91 30.30
C ARG A 83 -16.07 48.29 31.76
N TRP A 84 -17.33 48.34 32.17
CA TRP A 84 -17.71 48.57 33.56
C TRP A 84 -17.17 47.49 34.50
N ALA A 85 -17.23 46.22 34.11
CA ALA A 85 -16.69 45.13 34.91
C ALA A 85 -15.17 45.25 35.12
N VAL A 86 -14.42 45.69 34.11
CA VAL A 86 -12.98 45.99 34.23
C VAL A 86 -12.73 47.15 35.18
N VAL A 87 -13.53 48.23 35.08
CA VAL A 87 -13.45 49.36 36.02
C VAL A 87 -13.72 48.91 37.46
N CYS A 88 -14.68 48.02 37.67
CA CYS A 88 -14.95 47.47 39.00
C CYS A 88 -13.79 46.63 39.52
N ASP A 89 -13.16 45.81 38.67
CA ASP A 89 -11.99 45.01 39.02
C ASP A 89 -10.77 45.88 39.35
N ASP A 90 -10.48 46.90 38.53
CA ASP A 90 -9.33 47.80 38.67
C ASP A 90 -9.43 48.68 39.93
N LEU A 91 -10.64 49.12 40.28
CA LEU A 91 -10.91 50.01 41.41
C LEU A 91 -11.36 49.27 42.69
N GLY A 92 -11.46 47.94 42.67
CA GLY A 92 -11.90 47.15 43.82
C GLY A 92 -13.37 47.36 44.21
N LEU A 93 -14.22 47.74 43.25
CA LEU A 93 -15.66 47.95 43.46
C LEU A 93 -16.42 46.62 43.45
N ARG A 94 -17.68 46.64 43.90
CA ARG A 94 -18.55 45.45 43.89
C ARG A 94 -18.74 44.94 42.46
N LYS A 95 -18.28 43.72 42.20
CA LYS A 95 -18.37 43.10 40.88
C LYS A 95 -19.80 42.63 40.57
N PRO A 96 -20.36 42.99 39.40
CA PRO A 96 -21.65 42.46 38.96
C PRO A 96 -21.54 40.95 38.66
N PRO A 97 -22.51 40.12 39.10
CA PRO A 97 -22.54 38.71 38.73
C PRO A 97 -22.76 38.54 37.22
N LEU A 98 -22.23 37.44 36.67
CA LEU A 98 -22.45 37.07 35.27
C LEU A 98 -23.90 36.67 35.05
N LEU A 99 -24.49 37.13 33.95
CA LEU A 99 -25.86 36.79 33.59
C LEU A 99 -25.97 35.33 33.15
N HIS A 100 -27.02 34.62 33.56
CA HIS A 100 -27.33 33.27 33.07
C HIS A 100 -27.88 33.31 31.64
N THR A 101 -26.99 33.46 30.65
CA THR A 101 -27.36 33.64 29.23
C THR A 101 -28.05 32.42 28.64
N GLU A 102 -27.68 31.21 29.05
CA GLU A 102 -28.32 29.97 28.58
C GLU A 102 -29.80 29.92 28.99
N THR A 103 -30.07 30.13 30.27
CA THR A 103 -31.44 30.23 30.81
C THR A 103 -32.25 31.35 30.16
N LEU A 104 -31.61 32.48 29.82
CA LEU A 104 -32.28 33.56 29.11
C LEU A 104 -32.73 33.15 27.70
N GLU A 105 -31.90 32.42 26.96
CA GLU A 105 -32.26 31.91 25.63
C GLU A 105 -33.35 30.83 25.71
N GLU A 106 -33.25 29.91 26.68
CA GLU A 106 -34.32 28.94 26.97
C GLU A 106 -35.66 29.64 27.24
N LEU A 107 -35.64 30.71 28.03
CA LEU A 107 -36.84 31.49 28.34
C LEU A 107 -37.40 32.23 27.11
N ARG A 108 -36.55 32.71 26.20
CA ARG A 108 -36.99 33.31 24.93
C ARG A 108 -37.65 32.29 24.01
N GLN A 109 -37.09 31.09 23.94
CA GLN A 109 -37.67 29.98 23.20
C GLN A 109 -39.02 29.58 23.81
N ALA A 110 -39.10 29.44 25.13
CA ALA A 110 -40.34 29.16 25.85
C ALA A 110 -41.43 30.22 25.58
N CYS A 111 -41.08 31.51 25.60
CA CYS A 111 -42.02 32.59 25.23
C CYS A 111 -42.54 32.47 23.79
N THR A 112 -41.72 31.99 22.87
CA THR A 112 -42.10 31.80 21.46
C THR A 112 -42.98 30.57 21.29
N GLN A 113 -42.62 29.47 21.97
CA GLN A 113 -43.39 28.23 21.98
C GLN A 113 -44.78 28.44 22.58
N GLU A 114 -44.88 29.12 23.73
CA GLU A 114 -46.17 29.37 24.37
C GLU A 114 -47.10 30.18 23.46
N LYS A 115 -46.58 31.19 22.75
CA LYS A 115 -47.38 31.97 21.77
C LYS A 115 -48.02 31.07 20.71
N GLY A 116 -47.31 30.06 20.22
CA GLY A 116 -47.85 29.08 19.27
C GLY A 116 -48.93 28.18 19.88
N LEU A 117 -48.81 27.85 21.16
CA LEU A 117 -49.74 26.99 21.89
C LEU A 117 -50.99 27.71 22.41
N GLN A 118 -50.95 29.04 22.57
CA GLN A 118 -52.03 29.84 23.15
C GLN A 118 -53.44 29.53 22.58
N PRO A 119 -53.65 29.38 21.26
CA PRO A 119 -54.97 29.02 20.73
C PRO A 119 -55.46 27.67 21.24
N LEU A 120 -54.59 26.66 21.26
CA LEU A 120 -54.91 25.30 21.74
C LEU A 120 -55.12 25.28 23.26
N LEU A 121 -54.32 26.01 24.02
CA LEU A 121 -54.46 26.13 25.48
C LEU A 121 -55.78 26.82 25.86
N ARG A 122 -56.21 27.84 25.12
CA ARG A 122 -57.50 28.50 25.32
C ARG A 122 -58.66 27.55 25.01
N GLU A 123 -58.58 26.82 23.91
CA GLU A 123 -59.57 25.83 23.54
C GLU A 123 -59.66 24.71 24.58
N PHE A 124 -58.51 24.19 25.02
CA PHE A 124 -58.43 23.18 26.06
C PHE A 124 -59.06 23.66 27.37
N ARG A 125 -58.68 24.84 27.87
CA ARG A 125 -59.28 25.44 29.07
C ARG A 125 -60.79 25.59 28.93
N ARG A 126 -61.28 26.07 27.78
CA ARG A 126 -62.72 26.19 27.49
C ARG A 126 -63.43 24.83 27.63
N LEU A 127 -62.89 23.78 27.02
CA LEU A 127 -63.48 22.44 27.05
C LEU A 127 -63.48 21.84 28.46
N VAL A 128 -62.38 22.03 29.21
CA VAL A 128 -62.28 21.61 30.61
C VAL A 128 -63.32 22.34 31.48
N TYR A 129 -63.48 23.65 31.33
CA TYR A 129 -64.50 24.41 32.07
C TYR A 129 -65.94 24.01 31.71
N GLN A 130 -66.17 23.56 30.47
CA GLN A 130 -67.47 23.05 30.03
C GLN A 130 -67.72 21.59 30.43
N GLY A 131 -66.74 20.90 31.04
CA GLY A 131 -66.83 19.49 31.41
C GLY A 131 -66.78 18.53 30.22
N LEU A 132 -66.36 19.00 29.04
CA LEU A 132 -66.33 18.23 27.78
C LEU A 132 -64.98 17.49 27.64
N GLN A 133 -64.78 16.47 28.49
CA GLN A 133 -63.51 15.73 28.56
C GLN A 133 -63.18 14.99 27.25
N ALA A 134 -64.16 14.34 26.63
CA ALA A 134 -63.97 13.61 25.37
C ALA A 134 -63.51 14.54 24.23
N GLU A 135 -64.06 15.76 24.15
CA GLU A 135 -63.65 16.77 23.17
C GLU A 135 -62.26 17.36 23.47
N ALA A 136 -61.86 17.37 24.75
CA ALA A 136 -60.55 17.85 25.17
C ALA A 136 -59.40 16.91 24.78
N ILE A 137 -59.65 15.60 24.63
CA ILE A 137 -58.64 14.59 24.26
C ILE A 137 -57.94 14.93 22.92
N PRO A 138 -58.66 15.16 21.80
CA PRO A 138 -58.02 15.60 20.54
C PRO A 138 -57.20 16.88 20.66
N VAL A 139 -57.63 17.84 21.48
CA VAL A 139 -56.90 19.09 21.71
C VAL A 139 -55.61 18.83 22.48
N LEU A 140 -55.67 18.00 23.53
CA LEU A 140 -54.48 17.57 24.29
C LEU A 140 -53.48 16.81 23.41
N ARG A 141 -53.95 15.96 22.51
CA ARG A 141 -53.09 15.28 21.53
C ARG A 141 -52.36 16.29 20.63
N LYS A 142 -53.06 17.32 20.12
CA LYS A 142 -52.43 18.41 19.36
C LYS A 142 -51.42 19.22 20.19
N ILE A 143 -51.73 19.50 21.46
CA ILE A 143 -50.80 20.18 22.36
C ILE A 143 -49.53 19.34 22.56
N ARG A 144 -49.65 18.03 22.81
CA ARG A 144 -48.50 17.13 22.94
C ARG A 144 -47.67 17.01 21.66
N GLN A 145 -48.27 17.14 20.48
CA GLN A 145 -47.50 17.19 19.23
C GLN A 145 -46.62 18.45 19.15
N ALA A 146 -47.13 19.58 19.64
CA ALA A 146 -46.44 20.86 19.61
C ALA A 146 -45.52 21.09 20.84
N ASP A 147 -45.72 20.33 21.92
CA ASP A 147 -44.91 20.34 23.15
C ASP A 147 -44.72 18.90 23.66
N PRO A 148 -43.89 18.09 22.98
CA PRO A 148 -43.73 16.65 23.29
C PRO A 148 -42.96 16.38 24.58
N ASP A 149 -42.07 17.29 24.99
CA ASP A 149 -41.17 17.10 26.13
C ASP A 149 -41.87 17.35 27.48
N ASN A 150 -43.10 17.87 27.47
CA ASN A 150 -43.84 18.21 28.67
C ASN A 150 -44.68 17.02 29.19
N SER A 151 -44.21 16.46 30.31
CA SER A 151 -44.84 15.32 31.01
C SER A 151 -46.21 15.64 31.61
N SER A 152 -46.52 16.91 31.87
CA SER A 152 -47.81 17.33 32.42
C SER A 152 -48.94 17.08 31.42
N TRP A 153 -48.70 17.30 30.13
CA TRP A 153 -49.70 17.04 29.09
C TRP A 153 -49.98 15.55 28.92
N GLN A 154 -48.96 14.70 29.07
CA GLN A 154 -49.13 13.25 29.06
C GLN A 154 -50.00 12.78 30.22
N SER A 155 -49.74 13.29 31.43
CA SER A 155 -50.49 12.91 32.65
C SER A 155 -51.97 13.34 32.55
N ASN A 156 -52.23 14.54 32.04
CA ASN A 156 -53.59 15.03 31.81
C ASN A 156 -54.32 14.21 30.75
N LEU A 157 -53.65 13.89 29.64
CA LEU A 157 -54.23 13.06 28.58
C LEU A 157 -54.54 11.65 29.08
N GLN A 158 -53.64 11.05 29.86
CA GLN A 158 -53.86 9.74 30.46
C GLN A 158 -55.14 9.73 31.32
N THR A 159 -55.31 10.72 32.19
CA THR A 159 -56.48 10.84 33.06
C THR A 159 -57.79 10.87 32.27
N PHE A 160 -57.83 11.63 31.16
CA PHE A 160 -59.04 11.71 30.32
C PHE A 160 -59.26 10.45 29.49
N GLU A 161 -58.19 9.84 28.97
CA GLU A 161 -58.29 8.60 28.20
C GLU A 161 -58.67 7.39 29.06
N GLU A 162 -58.24 7.32 30.32
CA GLU A 162 -58.66 6.28 31.28
C GLU A 162 -60.16 6.38 31.56
N ALA A 163 -60.66 7.60 31.75
CA ALA A 163 -62.08 7.85 31.97
C ALA A 163 -62.94 7.53 30.74
N ASP A 164 -62.44 7.80 29.53
CA ASP A 164 -63.19 7.60 28.28
C ASP A 164 -63.05 6.19 27.69
N LEU A 165 -62.02 5.42 28.08
CA LEU A 165 -61.78 4.08 27.54
C LEU A 165 -62.97 3.12 27.67
N PRO A 166 -63.68 3.01 28.81
CA PRO A 166 -64.84 2.13 28.93
C PRO A 166 -65.93 2.41 27.88
N ASN A 167 -66.18 3.68 27.57
CA ASN A 167 -67.16 4.09 26.55
C ASN A 167 -66.76 3.59 25.16
N TRP A 168 -65.46 3.67 24.82
CA TRP A 168 -64.95 3.15 23.56
C TRP A 168 -64.96 1.63 23.48
N LEU A 169 -64.76 0.93 24.61
CA LEU A 169 -64.87 -0.52 24.64
C LEU A 169 -66.32 -0.99 24.46
N GLU A 170 -67.29 -0.30 25.04
CA GLU A 170 -68.71 -0.56 24.80
C GLU A 170 -69.08 -0.33 23.33
N LYS A 171 -68.65 0.81 22.76
CA LYS A 171 -68.82 1.09 21.32
C LYS A 171 -68.16 0.01 20.44
N ALA A 172 -66.97 -0.46 20.81
CA ALA A 172 -66.28 -1.54 20.09
C ALA A 172 -67.10 -2.83 20.10
N GLN A 173 -67.67 -3.20 21.26
CA GLN A 173 -68.49 -4.40 21.39
C GLN A 173 -69.78 -4.30 20.59
N LEU A 174 -70.46 -3.15 20.62
CA LEU A 174 -71.67 -2.90 19.83
C LEU A 174 -71.37 -2.96 18.33
N ALA A 175 -70.30 -2.30 17.88
CA ALA A 175 -69.89 -2.32 16.47
C ALA A 175 -69.55 -3.75 15.99
N LEU A 176 -68.89 -4.56 16.84
CA LEU A 176 -68.61 -5.97 16.56
C LEU A 176 -69.86 -6.85 16.53
N GLN A 177 -70.88 -6.54 17.34
CA GLN A 177 -72.15 -7.29 17.35
C GLN A 177 -73.04 -6.96 16.16
N GLN A 178 -73.02 -5.70 15.72
CA GLN A 178 -73.85 -5.20 14.62
C GLN A 178 -73.18 -5.34 13.25
N ASP A 179 -71.91 -5.71 13.22
CA ASP A 179 -71.06 -5.75 12.02
C ASP A 179 -71.06 -4.42 11.24
N ASP A 180 -71.14 -3.30 11.99
CA ASP A 180 -71.15 -1.96 11.40
C ASP A 180 -69.72 -1.56 11.04
N LEU A 181 -69.33 -1.81 9.78
CA LEU A 181 -68.01 -1.51 9.26
C LEU A 181 -67.60 -0.04 9.43
N ALA A 182 -68.53 0.91 9.35
CA ALA A 182 -68.21 2.33 9.51
C ALA A 182 -67.82 2.62 10.97
N GLN A 183 -68.59 2.10 11.93
CA GLN A 183 -68.28 2.23 13.35
C GLN A 183 -67.01 1.45 13.74
N LEU A 184 -66.82 0.23 13.20
CA LEU A 184 -65.61 -0.57 13.44
C LEU A 184 -64.35 0.20 13.05
N ARG A 185 -64.34 0.88 11.88
CA ARG A 185 -63.20 1.70 11.44
C ARG A 185 -62.96 2.87 12.37
N GLN A 186 -64.02 3.57 12.77
CA GLN A 186 -63.94 4.72 13.67
C GLN A 186 -63.37 4.31 15.04
N VAL A 187 -63.92 3.25 15.63
CA VAL A 187 -63.49 2.76 16.95
C VAL A 187 -62.08 2.20 16.90
N TYR A 188 -61.74 1.45 15.84
CA TYR A 188 -60.37 0.96 15.66
C TYR A 188 -59.38 2.12 15.57
N ALA A 189 -59.64 3.13 14.74
CA ALA A 189 -58.75 4.29 14.57
C ALA A 189 -58.52 5.06 15.88
N GLU A 190 -59.54 5.19 16.73
CA GLU A 190 -59.41 5.86 18.03
C GLU A 190 -58.67 5.01 19.07
N LEU A 191 -58.96 3.71 19.15
CA LEU A 191 -58.29 2.79 20.08
C LEU A 191 -56.83 2.49 19.68
N SER A 192 -56.51 2.57 18.39
CA SER A 192 -55.16 2.40 17.84
C SER A 192 -54.44 3.72 17.58
N HIS A 193 -54.95 4.85 18.08
CA HIS A 193 -54.38 6.17 17.77
C HIS A 193 -52.93 6.30 18.29
N PRO A 194 -51.95 6.77 17.48
CA PRO A 194 -50.53 6.77 17.86
C PRO A 194 -50.17 7.58 19.11
N GLN A 195 -50.96 8.61 19.44
CA GLN A 195 -50.73 9.49 20.59
C GLN A 195 -51.53 9.12 21.83
N ARG A 196 -52.28 8.02 21.77
CA ARG A 196 -52.98 7.49 22.92
C ARG A 196 -51.94 7.05 23.97
N VAL A 197 -52.10 7.51 25.21
CA VAL A 197 -51.24 7.15 26.34
C VAL A 197 -51.74 5.87 26.98
N VAL A 198 -53.06 5.72 27.09
CA VAL A 198 -53.69 4.57 27.73
C VAL A 198 -53.91 3.49 26.66
N PRO A 199 -53.14 2.38 26.66
CA PRO A 199 -53.28 1.37 25.63
C PRO A 199 -54.65 0.71 25.70
N ALA A 200 -55.28 0.50 24.54
CA ALA A 200 -56.49 -0.30 24.46
C ALA A 200 -56.16 -1.79 24.69
N PRO A 201 -57.08 -2.59 25.24
CA PRO A 201 -56.90 -4.03 25.41
C PRO A 201 -56.56 -4.70 24.07
N PRO A 202 -55.44 -5.45 23.98
CA PRO A 202 -54.95 -5.98 22.71
C PRO A 202 -55.91 -6.99 22.09
N GLU A 203 -56.69 -7.70 22.92
CA GLU A 203 -57.70 -8.65 22.46
C GLU A 203 -58.81 -7.97 21.66
N ILE A 204 -59.29 -6.80 22.11
CA ILE A 204 -60.33 -6.04 21.41
C ILE A 204 -59.79 -5.49 20.09
N LEU A 205 -58.57 -4.93 20.08
CA LEU A 205 -57.92 -4.47 18.85
C LEU A 205 -57.78 -5.59 17.82
N ARG A 206 -57.36 -6.80 18.24
CA ARG A 206 -57.28 -7.97 17.35
C ARG A 206 -58.65 -8.35 16.80
N ARG A 207 -59.70 -8.33 17.62
CA ARG A 207 -61.08 -8.64 17.17
C ARG A 207 -61.59 -7.60 16.18
N LEU A 208 -61.38 -6.31 16.44
CA LEU A 208 -61.74 -5.22 15.54
C LEU A 208 -61.00 -5.35 14.20
N ASN A 209 -59.68 -5.56 14.23
CA ASN A 209 -58.89 -5.72 13.01
C ASN A 209 -59.35 -6.95 12.19
N ARG A 210 -59.61 -8.08 12.85
CA ARG A 210 -60.16 -9.28 12.19
C ARG A 210 -61.51 -9.03 11.53
N ALA A 211 -62.41 -8.30 12.19
CA ALA A 211 -63.70 -7.92 11.62
C ALA A 211 -63.53 -7.00 10.41
N LEU A 212 -62.65 -6.00 10.49
CA LEU A 212 -62.32 -5.10 9.38
C LEU A 212 -61.69 -5.81 8.18
N GLN A 213 -60.96 -6.90 8.43
CA GLN A 213 -60.32 -7.71 7.39
C GLN A 213 -61.14 -8.94 6.99
N ALA A 214 -62.37 -9.11 7.49
CA ALA A 214 -63.13 -10.35 7.30
C ALA A 214 -63.44 -10.66 5.83
N GLU A 215 -63.81 -9.64 5.04
CA GLU A 215 -64.07 -9.78 3.61
C GLU A 215 -62.81 -10.21 2.85
N LYS A 216 -61.70 -9.48 3.04
CA LYS A 216 -60.40 -9.83 2.46
C LYS A 216 -59.92 -11.21 2.91
N ALA A 217 -60.15 -11.57 4.18
CA ALA A 217 -59.80 -12.89 4.71
C ALA A 217 -60.57 -14.02 4.02
N ALA A 218 -61.87 -13.81 3.71
CA ALA A 218 -62.68 -14.77 2.98
C ALA A 218 -62.19 -14.93 1.52
N GLU A 219 -61.83 -13.83 0.85
CA GLU A 219 -61.24 -13.87 -0.49
C GLU A 219 -59.90 -14.61 -0.51
N LEU A 220 -59.00 -14.28 0.41
CA LEU A 220 -57.69 -14.93 0.52
C LEU A 220 -57.81 -16.40 0.93
N LYS A 221 -58.81 -16.76 1.74
CA LYS A 221 -59.10 -18.16 2.05
C LYS A 221 -59.48 -18.95 0.80
N LEU A 222 -60.37 -18.40 -0.05
CA LEU A 222 -60.73 -19.02 -1.32
C LEU A 222 -59.52 -19.11 -2.28
N GLU A 223 -58.66 -18.09 -2.29
CA GLU A 223 -57.41 -18.15 -3.04
C GLU A 223 -56.48 -19.26 -2.51
N GLY A 224 -56.35 -19.37 -1.19
CA GLY A 224 -55.58 -20.40 -0.50
C GLY A 224 -56.10 -21.81 -0.80
N GLU A 225 -57.41 -22.04 -0.75
CA GLU A 225 -58.03 -23.33 -1.12
C GLU A 225 -57.71 -23.72 -2.57
N ASN A 226 -57.77 -22.74 -3.49
CA ASN A 226 -57.40 -22.97 -4.89
C ASN A 226 -55.91 -23.27 -5.07
N LEU A 227 -55.03 -22.57 -4.34
CA LEU A 227 -53.59 -22.80 -4.38
C LEU A 227 -53.24 -24.18 -3.83
N LEU A 228 -53.83 -24.57 -2.71
CA LEU A 228 -53.62 -25.87 -2.06
C LEU A 228 -54.00 -27.01 -3.01
N ARG A 229 -55.16 -26.92 -3.68
CA ARG A 229 -55.56 -27.91 -4.71
C ARG A 229 -54.52 -28.00 -5.83
N ARG A 230 -54.03 -26.86 -6.33
CA ARG A 230 -53.02 -26.83 -7.41
C ARG A 230 -51.67 -27.39 -6.96
N LEU A 231 -51.26 -27.15 -5.73
CA LEU A 231 -50.05 -27.74 -5.15
C LEU A 231 -50.18 -29.25 -5.05
N GLN A 232 -51.29 -29.76 -4.52
CA GLN A 232 -51.56 -31.20 -4.44
C GLN A 232 -51.53 -31.86 -5.82
N GLU A 233 -52.18 -31.26 -6.82
CA GLU A 233 -52.14 -31.76 -8.21
C GLU A 233 -50.71 -31.76 -8.79
N ALA A 234 -49.93 -30.71 -8.53
CA ALA A 234 -48.55 -30.60 -8.99
C ALA A 234 -47.63 -31.62 -8.30
N MET A 235 -47.84 -31.88 -6.99
CA MET A 235 -47.13 -32.92 -6.25
C MET A 235 -47.45 -34.32 -6.78
N GLN A 236 -48.74 -34.62 -7.03
CA GLN A 236 -49.16 -35.91 -7.60
C GLN A 236 -48.55 -36.16 -8.99
N LYS A 237 -48.46 -35.12 -9.82
CA LYS A 237 -47.85 -35.19 -11.16
C LYS A 237 -46.33 -35.06 -11.14
N GLN A 238 -45.71 -34.79 -9.98
CA GLN A 238 -44.30 -34.45 -9.82
C GLN A 238 -43.84 -33.30 -10.76
N ASP A 239 -44.71 -32.32 -11.00
CA ASP A 239 -44.42 -31.17 -11.87
C ASP A 239 -43.64 -30.09 -11.10
N LEU A 240 -42.31 -30.18 -11.17
CA LEU A 240 -41.38 -29.27 -10.51
C LEU A 240 -41.51 -27.82 -10.99
N ALA A 241 -41.88 -27.60 -12.25
CA ALA A 241 -42.05 -26.27 -12.81
C ALA A 241 -43.28 -25.58 -12.19
N SER A 242 -44.36 -26.32 -12.00
CA SER A 242 -45.55 -25.81 -11.31
C SER A 242 -45.30 -25.60 -9.82
N LEU A 243 -44.67 -26.55 -9.12
CA LEU A 243 -44.34 -26.42 -7.69
C LEU A 243 -43.46 -25.19 -7.42
N SER A 244 -42.40 -24.99 -8.21
CA SER A 244 -41.50 -23.83 -8.05
C SER A 244 -42.16 -22.47 -8.29
N ARG A 245 -43.28 -22.43 -9.02
CA ARG A 245 -44.08 -21.22 -9.24
C ARG A 245 -45.14 -20.99 -8.17
N LEU A 246 -45.74 -22.06 -7.65
CA LEU A 246 -46.86 -22.01 -6.70
C LEU A 246 -46.39 -21.79 -5.25
N LEU A 247 -45.25 -22.35 -4.86
CA LEU A 247 -44.72 -22.22 -3.49
C LEU A 247 -44.46 -20.76 -3.08
N PRO A 248 -43.80 -19.89 -3.89
CA PRO A 248 -43.64 -18.48 -3.54
C PRO A 248 -44.98 -17.77 -3.36
N ARG A 249 -46.00 -18.08 -4.18
CA ARG A 249 -47.34 -17.49 -4.03
C ARG A 249 -48.00 -17.93 -2.72
N GLY A 250 -47.73 -19.14 -2.25
CA GLY A 250 -48.16 -19.61 -0.93
C GLY A 250 -47.50 -18.82 0.20
N GLN A 251 -46.18 -18.60 0.12
CA GLN A 251 -45.44 -17.79 1.09
C GLN A 251 -45.89 -16.32 1.08
N ASP A 252 -46.20 -15.76 -0.09
CA ASP A 252 -46.76 -14.39 -0.22
C ASP A 252 -48.11 -14.29 0.52
N LEU A 253 -48.97 -15.29 0.38
CA LEU A 253 -50.26 -15.34 1.09
C LEU A 253 -50.09 -15.46 2.60
N GLU A 254 -49.10 -16.22 3.09
CA GLU A 254 -48.77 -16.29 4.53
C GLU A 254 -48.28 -14.96 5.10
N GLY A 255 -47.70 -14.09 4.26
CA GLY A 255 -47.27 -12.73 4.65
C GLY A 255 -48.40 -11.72 4.78
N GLU A 256 -49.60 -11.99 4.24
CA GLU A 256 -50.74 -11.07 4.31
C GLU A 256 -51.43 -11.15 5.68
N GLU A 257 -51.54 -10.02 6.39
CA GLU A 257 -52.16 -9.96 7.73
C GLU A 257 -53.62 -10.45 7.74
N ALA A 258 -54.33 -10.30 6.62
CA ALA A 258 -55.70 -10.76 6.45
C ALA A 258 -55.82 -12.29 6.26
N PHE A 259 -54.73 -13.02 6.01
CA PHE A 259 -54.74 -14.47 5.80
C PHE A 259 -54.69 -15.27 7.12
N TYR A 260 -55.51 -14.87 8.09
CA TYR A 260 -55.60 -15.56 9.38
C TYR A 260 -56.53 -16.79 9.35
N GLN A 261 -57.39 -16.91 8.33
CA GLN A 261 -58.25 -18.07 8.11
C GLN A 261 -57.62 -19.03 7.09
N GLN A 262 -56.58 -19.76 7.53
CA GLN A 262 -55.90 -20.70 6.65
C GLN A 262 -56.79 -21.91 6.33
N PRO A 263 -56.76 -22.43 5.07
CA PRO A 263 -57.40 -23.69 4.72
C PRO A 263 -56.84 -24.87 5.55
N GLU A 264 -57.65 -25.90 5.77
CA GLU A 264 -57.19 -27.11 6.46
C GLU A 264 -56.03 -27.77 5.70
N GLY A 265 -54.97 -28.16 6.43
CA GLY A 265 -53.79 -28.80 5.84
C GLY A 265 -52.84 -27.86 5.08
N TRP A 266 -53.05 -26.54 5.14
CA TRP A 266 -52.22 -25.54 4.46
C TRP A 266 -50.72 -25.69 4.74
N ALA A 267 -50.31 -25.59 6.00
CA ALA A 267 -48.90 -25.66 6.40
C ALA A 267 -48.26 -27.01 6.01
N GLN A 268 -48.99 -28.11 6.21
CA GLN A 268 -48.51 -29.44 5.85
C GLN A 268 -48.29 -29.58 4.34
N CYS A 269 -49.25 -29.12 3.53
CA CYS A 269 -49.16 -29.21 2.07
C CYS A 269 -47.99 -28.38 1.51
N LEU A 270 -47.72 -27.20 2.08
CA LEU A 270 -46.57 -26.37 1.69
C LEU A 270 -45.25 -27.06 2.03
N GLN A 271 -45.12 -27.58 3.24
CA GLN A 271 -43.91 -28.28 3.67
C GLN A 271 -43.63 -29.51 2.79
N GLU A 272 -44.64 -30.34 2.54
CA GLU A 272 -44.51 -31.52 1.67
C GLU A 272 -44.10 -31.13 0.24
N ALA A 273 -44.67 -30.05 -0.30
CA ALA A 273 -44.31 -29.53 -1.62
C ALA A 273 -42.88 -28.99 -1.68
N GLU A 274 -42.40 -28.31 -0.63
CA GLU A 274 -41.03 -27.83 -0.51
C GLU A 274 -40.02 -28.98 -0.43
N GLU A 275 -40.29 -29.98 0.42
CA GLU A 275 -39.45 -31.18 0.57
C GLU A 275 -39.38 -31.98 -0.73
N LEU A 276 -40.51 -32.14 -1.43
CA LEU A 276 -40.55 -32.80 -2.73
C LEU A 276 -39.75 -32.02 -3.79
N LEU A 277 -39.88 -30.69 -3.84
CA LEU A 277 -39.12 -29.86 -4.77
C LEU A 277 -37.61 -29.95 -4.48
N ALA A 278 -37.21 -29.87 -3.21
CA ALA A 278 -35.82 -29.93 -2.78
C ALA A 278 -35.19 -31.28 -3.10
N SER A 279 -35.85 -32.39 -2.75
CA SER A 279 -35.37 -33.75 -3.05
C SER A 279 -35.22 -33.96 -4.55
N LYS A 280 -36.20 -33.54 -5.36
CA LYS A 280 -36.14 -33.69 -6.82
C LYS A 280 -35.09 -32.81 -7.47
N LYS A 281 -34.90 -31.57 -7.00
CA LYS A 281 -33.80 -30.72 -7.48
C LYS A 281 -32.43 -31.31 -7.14
N GLN A 282 -32.29 -31.90 -5.95
CA GLN A 282 -31.06 -32.58 -5.55
C GLN A 282 -30.81 -33.82 -6.41
N GLU A 283 -31.83 -34.64 -6.68
CA GLU A 283 -31.72 -35.78 -7.60
C GLU A 283 -31.26 -35.35 -9.00
N LEU A 284 -31.87 -34.30 -9.56
CA LEU A 284 -31.49 -33.75 -10.88
C LEU A 284 -30.05 -33.18 -10.88
N ALA A 285 -29.65 -32.50 -9.80
CA ALA A 285 -28.30 -31.97 -9.67
C ALA A 285 -27.25 -33.09 -9.60
N GLN A 286 -27.52 -34.14 -8.82
CA GLN A 286 -26.67 -35.34 -8.75
C GLN A 286 -26.60 -36.05 -10.11
N GLN A 287 -27.72 -36.17 -10.83
CA GLN A 287 -27.73 -36.73 -12.19
C GLN A 287 -26.89 -35.90 -13.16
N ALA A 288 -27.05 -34.58 -13.17
CA ALA A 288 -26.28 -33.69 -14.04
C ALA A 288 -24.77 -33.70 -13.71
N GLU A 289 -24.42 -33.78 -12.42
CA GLU A 289 -23.02 -33.90 -12.00
C GLU A 289 -22.41 -35.25 -12.43
N PHE A 290 -23.14 -36.35 -12.24
CA PHE A 290 -22.72 -37.67 -12.71
C PHE A 290 -22.54 -37.70 -14.23
N GLU A 291 -23.49 -37.13 -15.00
CA GLU A 291 -23.38 -37.03 -16.47
C GLU A 291 -22.16 -36.20 -16.89
N ARG A 292 -21.87 -35.10 -16.18
CA ARG A 292 -20.66 -34.31 -16.42
C ARG A 292 -19.39 -35.13 -16.17
N GLN A 293 -19.29 -35.80 -15.03
CA GLN A 293 -18.15 -36.66 -14.69
C GLN A 293 -17.97 -37.79 -15.72
N LEU A 294 -19.06 -38.41 -16.16
CA LEU A 294 -19.04 -39.44 -17.20
C LEU A 294 -18.54 -38.88 -18.55
N ASN A 295 -18.96 -37.67 -18.93
CA ASN A 295 -18.52 -37.03 -20.16
C ASN A 295 -17.05 -36.61 -20.10
N GLU A 296 -16.59 -36.05 -18.98
CA GLU A 296 -15.18 -35.74 -18.74
C GLU A 296 -14.33 -37.00 -18.82
N PHE A 297 -14.74 -38.08 -18.16
CA PHE A 297 -14.07 -39.37 -18.24
C PHE A 297 -14.03 -39.91 -19.67
N ARG A 298 -15.15 -39.90 -20.40
CA ARG A 298 -15.20 -40.32 -21.81
C ARG A 298 -14.26 -39.50 -22.68
N SER A 299 -14.19 -38.19 -22.47
CA SER A 299 -13.29 -37.33 -23.23
C SER A 299 -11.82 -37.69 -22.95
N ALA A 300 -11.42 -37.82 -21.69
CA ALA A 300 -10.06 -38.15 -21.29
C ALA A 300 -9.66 -39.58 -21.69
N PHE A 301 -10.62 -40.51 -21.61
CA PHE A 301 -10.48 -41.89 -22.10
C PHE A 301 -10.24 -41.89 -23.62
N ASN A 302 -11.03 -41.16 -24.40
CA ASN A 302 -10.90 -41.14 -25.86
C ASN A 302 -9.60 -40.46 -26.34
N THR A 303 -9.10 -39.43 -25.64
CA THR A 303 -7.88 -38.68 -26.03
C THR A 303 -6.56 -39.36 -25.58
N GLU A 304 -6.62 -40.51 -24.91
CA GLU A 304 -5.45 -41.24 -24.37
C GLU A 304 -4.56 -40.43 -23.41
N SER A 305 -5.09 -39.38 -22.79
CA SER A 305 -4.29 -38.42 -22.01
C SER A 305 -3.95 -38.91 -20.60
N LEU A 306 -4.69 -39.89 -20.06
CA LEU A 306 -4.56 -40.37 -18.69
C LEU A 306 -3.48 -41.44 -18.54
N LYS A 307 -2.70 -41.38 -17.45
CA LYS A 307 -1.79 -42.47 -17.06
C LYS A 307 -2.58 -43.63 -16.42
N PRO A 308 -2.00 -44.84 -16.33
CA PRO A 308 -2.72 -46.02 -15.79
C PRO A 308 -3.20 -45.87 -14.34
N ALA A 309 -2.53 -45.05 -13.52
CA ALA A 309 -2.95 -44.78 -12.15
C ALA A 309 -4.12 -43.78 -12.09
N GLU A 310 -4.03 -42.71 -12.88
CA GLU A 310 -5.06 -41.68 -13.01
C GLU A 310 -6.36 -42.25 -13.61
N LEU A 311 -6.24 -43.15 -14.61
CA LEU A 311 -7.38 -43.85 -15.19
C LEU A 311 -8.09 -44.78 -14.18
N ARG A 312 -7.33 -45.46 -13.30
CA ARG A 312 -7.93 -46.30 -12.23
C ARG A 312 -8.66 -45.45 -11.20
N GLN A 313 -8.07 -44.31 -10.81
CA GLN A 313 -8.68 -43.42 -9.84
C GLN A 313 -9.99 -42.83 -10.38
N ALA A 314 -9.97 -42.27 -11.60
CA ALA A 314 -11.17 -41.73 -12.23
C ALA A 314 -12.26 -42.80 -12.45
N TRP A 315 -11.87 -44.06 -12.71
CA TRP A 315 -12.80 -45.17 -12.80
C TRP A 315 -13.39 -45.57 -11.44
N GLN A 316 -12.60 -45.55 -10.37
CA GLN A 316 -13.08 -45.83 -9.01
C GLN A 316 -14.08 -44.77 -8.52
N GLU A 317 -13.83 -43.50 -8.84
CA GLU A 317 -14.74 -42.40 -8.53
C GLU A 317 -16.11 -42.58 -9.22
N LEU A 318 -16.12 -43.03 -10.48
CA LEU A 318 -17.37 -43.35 -11.20
C LEU A 318 -18.06 -44.63 -10.70
N GLN A 319 -17.31 -45.61 -10.19
CA GLN A 319 -17.86 -46.85 -9.62
C GLN A 319 -18.54 -46.64 -8.26
N ALA A 320 -18.32 -45.51 -7.60
CA ALA A 320 -19.00 -45.18 -6.35
C ALA A 320 -20.53 -45.05 -6.52
N GLU A 321 -21.02 -44.80 -7.75
CA GLU A 321 -22.45 -44.80 -8.11
C GLU A 321 -22.78 -45.91 -9.13
N PRO A 322 -22.81 -47.21 -8.72
CA PRO A 322 -22.81 -48.35 -9.63
C PRO A 322 -24.08 -48.52 -10.48
N GLY A 323 -25.20 -47.90 -10.09
CA GLY A 323 -26.49 -48.07 -10.76
C GLY A 323 -26.67 -47.27 -12.06
N ARG A 324 -25.75 -46.38 -12.42
CA ARG A 324 -25.90 -45.43 -13.55
C ARG A 324 -24.84 -45.60 -14.64
N LEU A 325 -24.02 -46.64 -14.57
CA LEU A 325 -22.93 -46.87 -15.53
C LEU A 325 -23.47 -47.48 -16.84
N PRO A 326 -23.05 -46.98 -18.01
CA PRO A 326 -23.40 -47.58 -19.30
C PRO A 326 -22.88 -49.03 -19.44
N GLU A 327 -23.72 -49.92 -19.98
CA GLU A 327 -23.34 -51.30 -20.27
C GLU A 327 -22.13 -51.36 -21.22
N GLY A 328 -21.14 -52.19 -20.88
CA GLY A 328 -19.90 -52.37 -21.66
C GLY A 328 -18.76 -51.38 -21.35
N LEU A 329 -19.01 -50.31 -20.58
CA LEU A 329 -17.94 -49.35 -20.23
C LEU A 329 -16.88 -49.98 -19.32
N GLN A 330 -17.28 -50.87 -18.40
CA GLN A 330 -16.36 -51.58 -17.52
C GLN A 330 -15.38 -52.47 -18.30
N GLU A 331 -15.88 -53.26 -19.24
CA GLU A 331 -15.07 -54.16 -20.06
C GLU A 331 -14.06 -53.38 -20.91
N GLN A 332 -14.45 -52.21 -21.43
CA GLN A 332 -13.57 -51.32 -22.18
C GLN A 332 -12.44 -50.74 -21.31
N VAL A 333 -12.75 -50.31 -20.08
CA VAL A 333 -11.75 -49.74 -19.16
C VAL A 333 -10.77 -50.81 -18.68
N GLU A 334 -11.25 -52.01 -18.34
CA GLU A 334 -10.41 -53.13 -17.92
C GLU A 334 -9.48 -53.59 -19.06
N THR A 335 -10.01 -53.75 -20.27
CA THR A 335 -9.22 -54.10 -21.46
C THR A 335 -8.13 -53.08 -21.71
N ARG A 336 -8.45 -51.78 -21.60
CA ARG A 336 -7.47 -50.71 -21.82
C ARG A 336 -6.41 -50.63 -20.72
N LEU A 337 -6.78 -50.81 -19.46
CA LEU A 337 -5.83 -50.89 -18.35
C LEU A 337 -4.87 -52.07 -18.53
N LEU A 338 -5.38 -53.22 -18.99
CA LEU A 338 -4.55 -54.38 -19.34
C LEU A 338 -3.59 -54.08 -20.50
N GLU A 339 -4.05 -53.41 -21.56
CA GLU A 339 -3.20 -52.98 -22.67
C GLU A 339 -2.12 -51.99 -22.25
N MET A 340 -2.47 -50.98 -21.45
CA MET A 340 -1.52 -49.99 -20.95
C MET A 340 -0.49 -50.62 -19.99
N ASN A 341 -0.92 -51.52 -19.11
CA ASN A 341 -0.02 -52.27 -18.23
C ASN A 341 0.92 -53.17 -19.06
N ARG A 342 0.41 -53.88 -20.08
CA ARG A 342 1.25 -54.67 -21.01
C ARG A 342 2.23 -53.79 -21.79
N ARG A 343 1.83 -52.59 -22.24
CA ARG A 343 2.74 -51.62 -22.89
C ARG A 343 3.83 -51.16 -21.92
N GLN A 344 3.47 -50.83 -20.67
CA GLN A 344 4.45 -50.47 -19.64
C GLN A 344 5.40 -51.63 -19.28
N GLU A 345 4.90 -52.86 -19.18
CA GLU A 345 5.74 -54.04 -18.92
C GLU A 345 6.65 -54.38 -20.09
N ARG A 346 6.16 -54.28 -21.34
CA ARG A 346 7.00 -54.39 -22.54
C ARG A 346 8.08 -53.32 -22.56
N GLN A 347 7.75 -52.08 -22.23
CA GLN A 347 8.76 -51.01 -22.11
C GLN A 347 9.76 -51.26 -20.96
N LYS A 348 9.30 -51.77 -19.81
CA LYS A 348 10.18 -52.14 -18.69
C LYS A 348 11.09 -53.32 -19.07
N ASN A 349 10.60 -54.32 -19.78
CA ASN A 349 11.36 -55.49 -20.24
C ASN A 349 12.33 -55.14 -21.37
N LEU A 350 11.93 -54.27 -22.31
CA LEU A 350 12.82 -53.70 -23.33
C LEU A 350 13.91 -52.83 -22.69
N ARG A 351 13.58 -52.04 -21.65
CA ARG A 351 14.59 -51.29 -20.89
C ARG A 351 15.54 -52.22 -20.13
N ARG A 352 15.05 -53.30 -19.52
CA ARG A 352 15.91 -54.30 -18.84
C ARG A 352 16.84 -55.04 -19.82
N LEU A 353 16.33 -55.43 -20.99
CA LEU A 353 17.14 -56.02 -22.07
C LEU A 353 18.14 -55.02 -22.66
N ALA A 354 17.74 -53.76 -22.82
CA ALA A 354 18.64 -52.68 -23.22
C ALA A 354 19.73 -52.44 -22.18
N ILE A 355 19.43 -52.50 -20.88
CA ILE A 355 20.41 -52.35 -19.79
C ILE A 355 21.41 -53.52 -19.77
N SER A 356 20.98 -54.77 -20.00
CA SER A 356 21.90 -55.92 -20.05
C SER A 356 22.81 -55.91 -21.29
N VAL A 357 22.29 -55.49 -22.44
CA VAL A 357 23.08 -55.34 -23.68
C VAL A 357 24.01 -54.12 -23.58
N PHE A 358 23.54 -53.03 -22.97
CA PHE A 358 24.32 -51.83 -22.69
C PHE A 358 25.42 -52.10 -21.66
N SER A 359 25.20 -52.90 -20.61
CA SER A 359 26.26 -53.23 -19.64
C SER A 359 27.37 -54.08 -20.25
N ALA A 360 27.04 -55.01 -21.15
CA ALA A 360 28.03 -55.81 -21.87
C ALA A 360 28.81 -54.97 -22.90
N LEU A 361 28.12 -54.07 -23.63
CA LEU A 361 28.76 -53.11 -24.54
C LEU A 361 29.59 -52.07 -23.80
N VAL A 362 29.17 -51.60 -22.62
CA VAL A 362 29.90 -50.64 -21.79
C VAL A 362 31.16 -51.27 -21.21
N LEU A 363 31.16 -52.54 -20.81
CA LEU A 363 32.38 -53.22 -20.36
C LEU A 363 33.38 -53.44 -21.51
N LEU A 364 32.89 -53.79 -22.71
CA LEU A 364 33.73 -53.93 -23.91
C LEU A 364 34.24 -52.57 -24.41
N PHE A 365 33.42 -51.51 -24.32
CA PHE A 365 33.76 -50.14 -24.64
C PHE A 365 34.69 -49.53 -23.60
N LEU A 366 34.59 -49.85 -22.31
CA LEU A 366 35.52 -49.42 -21.26
C LEU A 366 36.88 -50.11 -21.38
N ALA A 367 36.93 -51.37 -21.84
CA ALA A 367 38.19 -52.06 -22.14
C ALA A 367 38.89 -51.47 -23.39
N LEU A 368 38.15 -51.14 -24.45
CA LEU A 368 38.67 -50.47 -25.65
C LEU A 368 38.99 -48.98 -25.41
N LEU A 369 38.21 -48.28 -24.60
CA LEU A 369 38.47 -46.91 -24.15
C LEU A 369 39.65 -46.84 -23.18
N GLY A 370 39.85 -47.83 -22.31
CA GLY A 370 41.00 -47.87 -21.39
C GLY A 370 42.34 -47.94 -22.14
N TYR A 371 42.40 -48.77 -23.19
CA TYR A 371 43.58 -48.87 -24.06
C TYR A 371 43.80 -47.59 -24.90
N GLY A 372 42.73 -46.99 -25.45
CA GLY A 372 42.80 -45.73 -26.20
C GLY A 372 43.06 -44.49 -25.34
N TRP A 373 42.55 -44.45 -24.11
CA TRP A 373 42.71 -43.32 -23.19
C TRP A 373 44.13 -43.25 -22.63
N GLN A 374 44.76 -44.39 -22.33
CA GLN A 374 46.16 -44.43 -21.91
C GLN A 374 47.10 -43.97 -23.03
N GLN A 375 46.84 -44.34 -24.28
CA GLN A 375 47.62 -43.89 -25.43
C GLN A 375 47.41 -42.39 -25.73
N LYS A 376 46.17 -41.88 -25.59
CA LYS A 376 45.85 -40.46 -25.79
C LYS A 376 46.39 -39.57 -24.67
N ARG A 377 46.41 -40.04 -23.41
CA ARG A 377 47.04 -39.31 -22.29
C ARG A 377 48.55 -39.16 -22.49
N GLN A 378 49.23 -40.22 -22.94
CA GLN A 378 50.67 -40.17 -23.23
C GLN A 378 50.99 -39.24 -24.42
N LEU A 379 50.15 -39.22 -25.46
CA LEU A 379 50.31 -38.28 -26.57
C LEU A 379 50.10 -36.83 -26.12
N LEU A 380 49.07 -36.56 -25.30
CA LEU A 380 48.78 -35.22 -24.79
C LEU A 380 49.86 -34.70 -23.84
N SER A 381 50.43 -35.56 -22.98
CA SER A 381 51.54 -35.14 -22.11
C SER A 381 52.79 -34.78 -22.91
N VAL A 382 53.15 -35.61 -23.91
CA VAL A 382 54.29 -35.35 -24.79
C VAL A 382 54.06 -34.11 -25.65
N LEU A 383 52.86 -33.91 -26.22
CA LEU A 383 52.53 -32.69 -26.96
C LEU A 383 52.53 -31.47 -26.06
N LYS A 384 52.08 -31.58 -24.81
CA LYS A 384 52.12 -30.48 -23.85
C LYS A 384 53.57 -30.12 -23.53
N GLU A 385 54.41 -31.10 -23.24
CA GLU A 385 55.84 -30.85 -22.99
C GLU A 385 56.54 -30.24 -24.21
N LEU A 386 56.29 -30.75 -25.42
CA LEU A 386 56.86 -30.18 -26.64
C LEU A 386 56.32 -28.78 -26.95
N LYS A 387 55.05 -28.51 -26.64
CA LYS A 387 54.45 -27.19 -26.79
C LYS A 387 55.00 -26.22 -25.75
N ASP A 388 55.16 -26.64 -24.50
CA ASP A 388 55.82 -25.87 -23.44
C ASP A 388 57.28 -25.59 -23.82
N ASP A 389 58.02 -26.57 -24.35
CA ASP A 389 59.39 -26.37 -24.82
C ASP A 389 59.44 -25.38 -26.01
N TYR A 390 58.47 -25.45 -26.92
CA TYR A 390 58.36 -24.51 -28.04
C TYR A 390 58.00 -23.08 -27.57
N GLU A 391 57.03 -22.94 -26.66
CA GLU A 391 56.62 -21.65 -26.07
C GLU A 391 57.73 -21.05 -25.19
N GLN A 392 58.53 -21.89 -24.52
CA GLN A 392 59.70 -21.47 -23.74
C GLN A 392 60.98 -21.31 -24.58
N ALA A 393 60.88 -21.43 -25.91
CA ALA A 393 62.00 -21.32 -26.85
C ALA A 393 63.18 -22.29 -26.58
N ARG A 394 62.92 -23.45 -25.96
CA ARG A 394 63.90 -24.51 -25.67
C ARG A 394 64.02 -25.47 -26.85
N PHE A 395 64.36 -24.94 -28.01
CA PHE A 395 64.30 -25.67 -29.27
C PHE A 395 65.27 -26.87 -29.33
N GLN A 396 66.42 -26.80 -28.66
CA GLN A 396 67.37 -27.93 -28.62
C GLN A 396 66.83 -29.13 -27.81
N GLU A 397 66.25 -28.87 -26.64
CA GLU A 397 65.61 -29.90 -25.80
C GLU A 397 64.41 -30.54 -26.50
N MET A 398 63.64 -29.72 -27.23
CA MET A 398 62.54 -30.18 -28.07
C MET A 398 63.01 -31.10 -29.21
N GLN A 399 64.16 -30.79 -29.82
CA GLN A 399 64.75 -31.60 -30.89
C GLN A 399 65.20 -32.97 -30.38
N ASP A 400 65.91 -33.02 -29.25
CA ASP A 400 66.37 -34.27 -28.64
C ASP A 400 65.19 -35.17 -28.21
N LYS A 401 64.10 -34.58 -27.71
CA LYS A 401 62.87 -35.31 -27.37
C LYS A 401 62.19 -35.90 -28.60
N LEU A 402 62.11 -35.16 -29.71
CA LEU A 402 61.54 -35.66 -30.97
C LEU A 402 62.38 -36.80 -31.57
N ASP A 403 63.70 -36.70 -31.53
CA ASP A 403 64.59 -37.76 -32.02
C ASP A 403 64.49 -39.04 -31.15
N ASN A 404 64.37 -38.89 -29.83
CA ASN A 404 64.10 -40.02 -28.93
C ASN A 404 62.75 -40.69 -29.21
N LEU A 405 61.70 -39.91 -29.48
CA LEU A 405 60.38 -40.45 -29.86
C LEU A 405 60.42 -41.19 -31.19
N LYS A 406 61.17 -40.67 -32.17
CA LYS A 406 61.39 -41.32 -33.47
C LYS A 406 62.09 -42.66 -33.32
N ARG A 407 63.09 -42.76 -32.43
CA ARG A 407 63.91 -43.96 -32.22
C ARG A 407 63.22 -45.06 -31.40
N TYR A 408 62.50 -44.69 -30.33
CA TYR A 408 61.96 -45.66 -29.38
C TYR A 408 60.43 -45.83 -29.43
N ARG A 409 59.67 -44.87 -30.01
CA ARG A 409 58.19 -44.92 -30.06
C ARG A 409 57.62 -44.42 -31.41
N PRO A 410 57.88 -45.12 -32.53
CA PRO A 410 57.54 -44.66 -33.87
C PRO A 410 56.03 -44.48 -34.13
N ARG A 411 55.16 -45.29 -33.50
CA ARG A 411 53.69 -45.15 -33.63
C ARG A 411 53.14 -43.84 -33.05
N ILE A 412 53.81 -43.28 -32.04
CA ILE A 412 53.42 -42.00 -31.43
C ILE A 412 54.03 -40.86 -32.24
N TYR A 413 55.31 -40.98 -32.64
CA TYR A 413 55.98 -39.99 -33.48
C TYR A 413 55.28 -39.75 -34.84
N ASN A 414 54.72 -40.79 -35.46
CA ASN A 414 54.01 -40.68 -36.74
C ASN A 414 52.61 -40.02 -36.63
N GLN A 415 52.18 -39.57 -35.46
CA GLN A 415 50.93 -38.82 -35.29
C GLN A 415 51.06 -37.43 -35.94
N ALA A 416 50.04 -37.02 -36.69
CA ALA A 416 50.05 -35.75 -37.45
C ALA A 416 50.38 -34.51 -36.59
N GLN A 417 49.95 -34.51 -35.34
CA GLN A 417 50.20 -33.40 -34.40
C GLN A 417 51.69 -33.27 -34.05
N LEU A 418 52.39 -34.39 -33.85
CA LEU A 418 53.83 -34.39 -33.54
C LEU A 418 54.66 -34.03 -34.78
N GLN A 419 54.27 -34.52 -35.96
CA GLN A 419 54.88 -34.12 -37.23
C GLN A 419 54.74 -32.61 -37.48
N SER A 420 53.58 -32.03 -37.14
CA SER A 420 53.39 -30.58 -37.22
C SER A 420 54.29 -29.82 -36.24
N MET A 421 54.54 -30.34 -35.04
CA MET A 421 55.45 -29.75 -34.07
C MET A 421 56.91 -29.83 -34.53
N GLU A 422 57.33 -30.95 -35.15
CA GLU A 422 58.67 -31.07 -35.73
C GLU A 422 58.86 -30.05 -36.87
N HIS A 423 57.86 -29.87 -37.72
CA HIS A 423 57.96 -28.90 -38.80
C HIS A 423 58.03 -27.45 -38.28
N LYS A 424 57.24 -27.12 -37.24
CA LYS A 424 57.30 -25.82 -36.55
C LYS A 424 58.64 -25.59 -35.85
N LEU A 425 59.20 -26.62 -35.22
CA LEU A 425 60.52 -26.57 -34.59
C LEU A 425 61.61 -26.28 -35.63
N LYS A 426 61.58 -26.98 -36.78
CA LYS A 426 62.54 -26.72 -37.87
C LYS A 426 62.45 -25.29 -38.40
N SER A 427 61.24 -24.74 -38.52
CA SER A 427 61.02 -23.35 -38.93
C SER A 427 61.53 -22.34 -37.89
N ALA A 428 61.27 -22.60 -36.60
CA ALA A 428 61.72 -21.72 -35.52
C ALA A 428 63.24 -21.72 -35.34
N LEU A 429 63.90 -22.89 -35.49
CA LEU A 429 65.35 -23.00 -35.45
C LEU A 429 66.02 -22.25 -36.62
N SER A 430 65.43 -22.25 -37.82
CA SER A 430 65.95 -21.45 -38.93
C SER A 430 65.79 -19.94 -38.71
N GLU A 431 64.63 -19.49 -38.22
CA GLU A 431 64.38 -18.07 -37.93
C GLU A 431 65.27 -17.55 -36.78
N GLN A 432 65.50 -18.35 -35.74
CA GLN A 432 66.41 -17.99 -34.64
C GLN A 432 67.86 -17.87 -35.12
N GLY A 433 68.30 -18.75 -36.03
CA GLY A 433 69.64 -18.72 -36.61
C GLY A 433 69.91 -17.46 -37.44
N GLU A 434 68.94 -17.04 -38.26
CA GLU A 434 69.06 -15.81 -39.06
C GLU A 434 69.04 -14.55 -38.19
N ARG A 435 68.12 -14.48 -37.21
CA ARG A 435 68.02 -13.34 -36.29
C ARG A 435 69.27 -13.16 -35.43
N SER A 436 69.91 -14.25 -34.98
CA SER A 436 71.15 -14.17 -34.20
C SER A 436 72.31 -13.56 -35.00
N ARG A 437 72.45 -13.94 -36.28
CA ARG A 437 73.52 -13.42 -37.14
C ARG A 437 73.39 -11.92 -37.39
N ASN A 438 72.19 -11.44 -37.71
CA ASN A 438 71.94 -10.03 -37.99
C ASN A 438 72.20 -9.14 -36.76
N ALA A 439 71.83 -9.60 -35.57
CA ALA A 439 72.07 -8.88 -34.32
C ALA A 439 73.56 -8.74 -34.00
N GLU A 440 74.35 -9.80 -34.25
CA GLU A 440 75.78 -9.83 -33.95
C GLU A 440 76.59 -8.91 -34.87
N GLU A 441 76.23 -8.84 -36.16
CA GLU A 441 76.85 -7.94 -37.14
C GLU A 441 76.64 -6.45 -36.77
N LEU A 442 75.42 -6.09 -36.36
CA LEU A 442 75.08 -4.71 -35.99
C LEU A 442 75.76 -4.28 -34.69
N LEU A 443 75.77 -5.13 -33.66
CA LEU A 443 76.47 -4.85 -32.39
C LEU A 443 78.00 -4.73 -32.58
N ALA A 444 78.59 -5.49 -33.51
CA ALA A 444 80.00 -5.36 -33.84
C ALA A 444 80.32 -3.97 -34.43
N SER A 445 79.45 -3.44 -35.30
CA SER A 445 79.62 -2.11 -35.89
C SER A 445 79.57 -0.98 -34.83
N LEU A 446 78.71 -1.11 -33.82
CA LEU A 446 78.63 -0.16 -32.70
C LEU A 446 79.89 -0.20 -31.83
N ASP A 447 80.40 -1.40 -31.51
CA ASP A 447 81.62 -1.52 -30.71
C ASP A 447 82.86 -0.95 -31.44
N GLU A 448 82.89 -0.96 -32.77
CA GLU A 448 83.93 -0.28 -33.55
C GLU A 448 83.89 1.26 -33.36
N LEU A 449 82.70 1.87 -33.33
CA LEU A 449 82.52 3.31 -33.05
C LEU A 449 82.96 3.71 -31.64
N ARG A 450 82.74 2.84 -30.65
CA ARG A 450 83.25 3.07 -29.29
C ARG A 450 84.78 3.07 -29.25
N ARG A 451 85.44 2.20 -30.02
CA ARG A 451 86.91 2.16 -30.11
C ARG A 451 87.50 3.41 -30.74
N SER A 452 86.78 4.07 -31.66
CA SER A 452 87.19 5.33 -32.27
C SER A 452 86.85 6.58 -31.44
N ARG A 453 86.58 6.43 -30.13
CA ARG A 453 86.22 7.51 -29.18
C ARG A 453 85.08 8.40 -29.68
N TYR A 454 84.10 7.82 -30.36
CA TYR A 454 82.90 8.51 -30.83
C TYR A 454 83.19 9.73 -31.74
N MET A 455 84.30 9.70 -32.51
CA MET A 455 84.71 10.80 -33.39
C MET A 455 83.80 11.05 -34.61
N ARG A 456 82.70 10.31 -34.77
CA ARG A 456 81.73 10.49 -35.85
C ARG A 456 80.60 11.44 -35.46
N ASP A 457 79.91 11.93 -36.50
CA ASP A 457 78.74 12.79 -36.36
C ASP A 457 77.62 12.09 -35.57
N GLU A 458 76.98 12.83 -34.66
CA GLU A 458 76.03 12.29 -33.68
C GLU A 458 74.77 11.70 -34.34
N ALA A 459 74.37 12.22 -35.50
CA ALA A 459 73.21 11.73 -36.24
C ALA A 459 73.39 10.29 -36.75
N GLU A 460 74.58 9.93 -37.24
CA GLU A 460 74.89 8.57 -37.71
C GLU A 460 74.91 7.56 -36.55
N ILE A 461 75.40 7.97 -35.39
CA ILE A 461 75.42 7.12 -34.20
C ILE A 461 73.98 6.80 -33.76
N ARG A 462 73.07 7.79 -33.82
CA ARG A 462 71.66 7.58 -33.44
C ARG A 462 70.94 6.62 -34.39
N SER A 463 71.15 6.71 -35.71
CA SER A 463 70.45 5.82 -36.67
C SER A 463 70.84 4.35 -36.51
N LEU A 464 72.11 4.07 -36.18
CA LEU A 464 72.57 2.71 -35.88
C LEU A 464 71.97 2.19 -34.57
N LEU A 465 71.81 3.05 -33.56
CA LEU A 465 71.13 2.68 -32.32
C LEU A 465 69.65 2.39 -32.54
N ASP A 466 68.95 3.18 -33.35
CA ASP A 466 67.54 2.95 -33.69
C ASP A 466 67.36 1.61 -34.42
N SER A 467 68.26 1.30 -35.35
CA SER A 467 68.27 0.02 -36.06
C SER A 467 68.51 -1.16 -35.11
N ALA A 468 69.38 -0.98 -34.10
CA ALA A 468 69.61 -1.99 -33.07
C ALA A 468 68.40 -2.15 -32.13
N GLU A 469 67.69 -1.07 -31.79
CA GLU A 469 66.48 -1.11 -30.96
C GLU A 469 65.30 -1.77 -31.68
N ALA A 470 65.19 -1.61 -32.99
CA ALA A 470 64.16 -2.24 -33.80
C ALA A 470 64.33 -3.77 -33.89
N MET A 471 65.54 -4.29 -33.65
CA MET A 471 65.78 -5.74 -33.61
C MET A 471 65.34 -6.35 -32.28
N LEU A 472 64.73 -7.54 -32.35
CA LEU A 472 64.41 -8.34 -31.18
C LEU A 472 65.70 -8.93 -30.58
N LEU A 473 66.45 -8.16 -29.80
CA LEU A 473 67.71 -8.59 -29.18
C LEU A 473 67.50 -9.50 -27.96
N THR A 474 68.45 -10.41 -27.68
CA THR A 474 68.42 -11.27 -26.48
C THR A 474 68.73 -10.44 -25.25
N GLU A 475 68.40 -10.91 -24.05
CA GLU A 475 68.75 -10.17 -22.82
C GLU A 475 70.25 -9.87 -22.71
N SER A 476 71.12 -10.79 -23.16
CA SER A 476 72.56 -10.55 -23.23
C SER A 476 72.94 -9.48 -24.27
N GLU A 477 72.32 -9.50 -25.44
CA GLU A 477 72.54 -8.50 -26.50
C GLU A 477 71.98 -7.12 -26.12
N LYS A 478 70.80 -7.07 -25.51
CA LYS A 478 70.20 -5.84 -24.96
C LYS A 478 71.07 -5.24 -23.87
N ARG A 479 71.62 -6.05 -22.95
CA ARG A 479 72.58 -5.56 -21.95
C ARG A 479 73.83 -4.98 -22.61
N ARG A 480 74.37 -5.64 -23.64
CA ARG A 480 75.52 -5.13 -24.41
C ARG A 480 75.19 -3.79 -25.07
N LEU A 481 74.05 -3.67 -25.75
CA LEU A 481 73.57 -2.41 -26.36
C LEU A 481 73.35 -1.31 -25.31
N ASN A 482 72.73 -1.64 -24.18
CA ASN A 482 72.47 -0.66 -23.11
C ASN A 482 73.77 -0.18 -22.47
N SER A 483 74.73 -1.07 -22.21
CA SER A 483 76.08 -0.68 -21.76
C SER A 483 76.77 0.26 -22.76
N TRP A 484 76.48 0.08 -24.06
CA TRP A 484 76.94 0.96 -25.12
C TRP A 484 76.35 2.35 -25.02
N LYS A 485 75.02 2.43 -24.92
CA LYS A 485 74.30 3.69 -24.75
C LYS A 485 74.71 4.43 -23.48
N GLU A 486 74.84 3.73 -22.36
CA GLU A 486 75.31 4.31 -21.09
C GLU A 486 76.72 4.88 -21.21
N ALA A 487 77.66 4.14 -21.82
CA ALA A 487 79.02 4.63 -22.02
C ALA A 487 79.06 5.90 -22.88
N TRP A 488 78.23 5.95 -23.93
CA TRP A 488 78.13 7.12 -24.79
C TRP A 488 77.43 8.31 -24.11
N ALA A 489 76.36 8.06 -23.35
CA ALA A 489 75.67 9.06 -22.55
C ALA A 489 76.59 9.64 -21.45
N ASN A 490 77.31 8.80 -20.72
CA ASN A 490 78.29 9.21 -19.71
C ASN A 490 79.41 10.04 -20.31
N TRP A 491 79.88 9.69 -21.52
CA TRP A 491 80.88 10.49 -22.23
C TRP A 491 80.34 11.89 -22.56
N ARG A 492 79.12 11.99 -23.12
CA ARG A 492 78.45 13.28 -23.39
C ARG A 492 78.25 14.08 -22.11
N GLU A 493 77.80 13.43 -21.04
CA GLU A 493 77.59 14.08 -19.75
C GLU A 493 78.90 14.54 -19.13
N SER A 494 80.00 13.79 -19.26
CA SER A 494 81.33 14.24 -18.82
C SER A 494 81.76 15.51 -19.55
N GLN A 495 81.58 15.58 -20.86
CA GLN A 495 81.88 16.78 -21.65
C GLN A 495 81.02 17.97 -21.22
N ARG A 496 79.75 17.70 -20.88
CA ARG A 496 78.82 18.71 -20.36
C ARG A 496 79.17 19.14 -18.93
N ARG A 497 79.56 18.22 -18.05
CA ARG A 497 79.98 18.50 -16.67
C ARG A 497 81.26 19.33 -16.65
N GLU A 498 82.22 19.02 -17.52
CA GLU A 498 83.42 19.85 -17.68
C GLU A 498 83.04 21.29 -18.08
N SER A 499 82.13 21.43 -19.05
CA SER A 499 81.64 22.75 -19.48
C SER A 499 80.82 23.47 -18.40
N ASN A 500 79.93 22.76 -17.69
CA ASN A 500 79.14 23.29 -16.60
C ASN A 500 79.99 23.64 -15.38
N ALA A 501 81.06 22.91 -15.08
CA ALA A 501 81.99 23.24 -14.00
C ALA A 501 82.72 24.54 -14.27
N VAL A 502 83.10 24.78 -15.53
CA VAL A 502 83.63 26.07 -15.97
C VAL A 502 82.57 27.16 -15.76
N LEU A 503 81.33 26.95 -16.20
CA LEU A 503 80.24 27.94 -16.04
C LEU A 503 79.82 28.17 -14.57
N GLN A 504 79.82 27.13 -13.73
CA GLN A 504 79.51 27.26 -12.32
C GLN A 504 80.57 28.07 -11.58
N ARG A 505 81.86 27.92 -11.91
CA ARG A 505 82.90 28.79 -11.35
C ARG A 505 82.56 30.26 -11.63
N VAL A 506 82.10 30.55 -12.85
CA VAL A 506 81.61 31.89 -13.21
C VAL A 506 80.39 32.30 -12.36
N CYS A 507 79.37 31.45 -12.25
CA CYS A 507 78.17 31.77 -11.46
C CYS A 507 78.41 31.93 -9.95
N THR A 508 79.36 31.17 -9.38
CA THR A 508 79.63 31.20 -7.93
C THR A 508 80.28 32.52 -7.56
N GLN A 509 81.26 32.95 -8.37
CA GLN A 509 81.90 34.25 -8.25
C GLN A 509 80.88 35.40 -8.40
N PHE A 510 79.82 35.19 -9.19
CA PHE A 510 78.68 36.11 -9.27
C PHE A 510 77.78 36.10 -8.01
N ARG A 511 77.44 34.94 -7.46
CA ARG A 511 76.55 34.88 -6.28
C ARG A 511 77.22 35.37 -5.01
N SER A 512 78.50 35.08 -4.79
CA SER A 512 79.23 35.58 -3.62
C SER A 512 79.15 37.10 -3.58
N ALA A 513 79.37 37.74 -4.73
CA ALA A 513 79.19 39.17 -4.93
C ALA A 513 77.77 39.65 -4.62
N ARG A 514 76.74 38.87 -4.99
CA ARG A 514 75.34 39.22 -4.68
C ARG A 514 74.97 39.08 -3.21
N SER A 515 75.47 38.05 -2.53
CA SER A 515 75.07 37.74 -1.14
C SER A 515 75.56 38.78 -0.14
N SER A 516 76.82 39.20 -0.29
CA SER A 516 77.40 40.29 0.48
C SER A 516 76.57 41.56 0.31
N MET A 517 75.98 41.78 -0.87
CA MET A 517 75.06 42.89 -1.11
C MET A 517 73.70 42.71 -0.43
N SER A 518 73.13 41.50 -0.39
CA SER A 518 71.84 41.28 0.28
C SER A 518 71.94 41.26 1.82
N ALA A 519 73.08 40.86 2.38
CA ALA A 519 73.32 40.87 3.83
C ALA A 519 73.49 42.29 4.37
N LEU A 520 73.89 43.22 3.50
CA LEU A 520 73.79 44.64 3.76
C LEU A 520 72.32 45.02 3.67
N ASN A 521 71.58 44.74 4.74
CA ASN A 521 70.46 45.59 5.02
C ASN A 521 71.06 46.92 5.46
N LEU A 522 71.13 47.80 4.50
CA LEU A 522 70.08 48.78 4.36
C LEU A 522 70.54 49.80 3.33
N ALA A 523 71.85 49.94 3.02
CA ALA A 523 72.35 51.20 2.47
C ALA A 523 73.80 51.26 1.90
N GLY A 524 74.47 50.18 1.51
CA GLY A 524 75.86 50.30 0.99
C GLY A 524 75.99 50.24 -0.56
N PHE A 525 76.06 51.37 -1.30
CA PHE A 525 75.98 51.44 -2.80
C PHE A 525 77.32 51.46 -3.59
N GLU A 526 78.48 51.81 -3.01
CA GLU A 526 79.72 52.06 -3.80
C GLU A 526 80.49 50.76 -4.18
N ALA A 527 80.48 49.77 -3.29
CA ALA A 527 81.13 48.48 -3.51
C ALA A 527 80.54 47.72 -4.70
N GLU A 528 79.24 47.93 -4.96
CA GLU A 528 78.50 47.37 -6.08
C GLU A 528 79.20 47.62 -7.43
N ARG A 529 79.72 48.84 -7.64
CA ARG A 529 80.32 49.21 -8.92
C ARG A 529 81.66 48.50 -9.17
N LYS A 530 82.48 48.28 -8.14
CA LYS A 530 83.76 47.57 -8.29
C LYS A 530 83.54 46.11 -8.70
N THR A 531 82.54 45.46 -8.11
CA THR A 531 82.24 44.04 -8.35
C THR A 531 81.78 43.75 -9.77
N LEU A 532 81.15 44.73 -10.45
CA LEU A 532 80.71 44.59 -11.83
C LEU A 532 81.86 44.51 -12.85
N GLY A 533 83.01 45.14 -12.58
CA GLY A 533 84.15 45.14 -13.51
C GLY A 533 84.82 43.77 -13.65
N GLU A 534 85.04 43.08 -12.53
CA GLU A 534 85.69 41.76 -12.48
C GLU A 534 84.86 40.67 -13.16
N LEU A 535 83.54 40.82 -13.17
CA LEU A 535 82.63 39.84 -13.77
C LEU A 535 82.74 39.77 -15.31
N ARG A 536 83.10 40.87 -15.99
CA ARG A 536 83.09 40.92 -17.47
C ARG A 536 84.14 40.00 -18.11
N LEU A 537 85.39 40.03 -17.64
CA LEU A 537 86.49 39.20 -18.19
C LEU A 537 86.22 37.70 -18.00
N LEU A 538 85.53 37.35 -16.92
CA LEU A 538 85.15 35.99 -16.59
C LEU A 538 84.18 35.37 -17.62
N PHE A 539 83.25 36.17 -18.16
CA PHE A 539 82.30 35.68 -19.15
C PHE A 539 82.93 35.38 -20.53
N GLU A 540 83.92 36.15 -20.99
CA GLU A 540 84.54 35.92 -22.32
C GLU A 540 85.28 34.58 -22.41
N SER A 541 86.00 34.18 -21.35
CA SER A 541 86.69 32.88 -21.29
C SER A 541 85.74 31.67 -21.27
N ALA A 542 84.47 31.89 -20.91
CA ALA A 542 83.45 30.84 -20.83
C ALA A 542 82.72 30.57 -22.16
N LEU A 543 82.97 31.36 -23.22
CA LEU A 543 82.23 31.28 -24.49
C LEU A 543 82.23 29.90 -25.18
N PRO A 544 83.34 29.16 -25.28
CA PRO A 544 83.35 27.83 -25.92
C PRO A 544 82.50 26.78 -25.16
N HIS A 545 82.28 27.01 -23.86
CA HIS A 545 81.49 26.13 -23.01
C HIS A 545 80.00 26.45 -23.06
N LEU A 546 79.60 27.66 -23.50
CA LEU A 546 78.20 28.04 -23.69
C LEU A 546 77.53 27.14 -24.73
N ASN A 547 78.10 26.99 -25.92
CA ASN A 547 77.52 26.14 -26.98
C ASN A 547 77.42 24.64 -26.58
N ARG A 548 78.25 24.17 -25.64
CA ARG A 548 78.22 22.78 -25.12
C ARG A 548 77.34 22.61 -23.88
N ALA A 549 76.96 23.70 -23.21
CA ALA A 549 76.07 23.71 -22.07
C ALA A 549 74.61 24.05 -22.44
N GLU A 550 74.40 24.91 -23.46
CA GLU A 550 73.10 25.46 -23.92
C GLU A 550 72.32 24.58 -24.89
N GLN A 551 72.80 23.37 -25.21
CA GLN A 551 71.91 22.34 -25.76
C GLN A 551 71.17 21.65 -24.61
N THR A 552 70.10 22.29 -24.16
CA THR A 552 68.93 21.63 -23.55
C THR A 552 67.69 22.12 -24.25
#